data_AF-A5IYS1-F1
#
_entry.id   AF-A5IYS1-F1
#
_cell.length_a   1.000
_cell.length_b   1.000
_cell.length_c   1.000
_cell.angle_alpha   90.00
_cell.angle_beta   90.00
_cell.angle_gamma   90.00
#
_symmetry.space_group_name_H-M   'P 1'
#
loop_
_entity.id
_entity.type
_entity.pdbx_description
1 polymer ?
#
loop_
_entity_poly.entity_id
_entity_poly.type
_entity_poly.pdbx_seq_one_letter_code
_entity_poly.pdbx_strand_id
1 'polypeptide(L)'
;MNEYEFLESRIEKDLLNKLSNIKFYYKGFHNYTFKVDYEGKTCQLRVPITNLVDHQVESLFMDKLPGVYYYKKGVLVRKWFEGKTLEKVNLTLKVQKAVIDKIKEFHKIEIDLPAIDLFYYGKGSKKYQTYVEKYNNDAPLVTCHCDLNLKNILINEKNEVELIDFEWVRKANPLFDVMSLIHMNFDSNLVKKEFKISQNKYKEALYVCNEFSRMSYEHIYKDLLLDENKTQLHEGYTNLSYVKNDLFIQKKQKNGFNHLNKLEKFSNLGITENVIYEDDEVIVRHFINKIPIDFQNSHIRLKIAQKLATLHSSKIKLIKNQIAKRINFYYKANKDHELFNKTFSTEVKSKILEAAKLLKNEIPSHNDLNRENILLANNNEIMFIDFEYSSQNSKYFDIAYHCSDLDYSVDDEKMFINEYLKHTKFDFDYDDYYATKAIVCLYGISWSLTYNPDFDFAWLVKHVLNNINYIDKFLQKHCKTGK
;
A
#
# COMPACT_ATOMS: atom_id res chain seq x y z
N MET A 1 -16.38 15.74 30.82
CA MET A 1 -17.54 14.89 30.54
C MET A 1 -17.01 13.48 30.35
N ASN A 2 -17.35 12.56 31.25
CA ASN A 2 -16.99 11.15 31.07
C ASN A 2 -17.88 10.50 29.99
N GLU A 3 -17.53 9.30 29.53
CA GLU A 3 -18.23 8.62 28.43
C GLU A 3 -19.71 8.34 28.74
N TYR A 4 -20.04 8.15 30.02
CA TYR A 4 -21.40 7.90 30.48
C TYR A 4 -22.24 9.18 30.48
N GLU A 5 -21.69 10.29 30.97
CA GLU A 5 -22.32 11.62 30.88
C GLU A 5 -22.54 12.05 29.43
N PHE A 6 -21.59 11.73 28.53
CA PHE A 6 -21.75 11.94 27.10
C PHE A 6 -22.94 11.15 26.56
N LEU A 7 -23.01 9.86 26.90
CA LEU A 7 -24.10 8.99 26.49
C LEU A 7 -25.46 9.55 26.92
N GLU A 8 -25.63 9.88 28.21
CA GLU A 8 -26.88 10.43 28.76
C GLU A 8 -27.31 11.74 28.07
N SER A 9 -26.35 12.57 27.65
CA SER A 9 -26.63 13.82 26.95
C SER A 9 -27.08 13.64 25.49
N ARG A 10 -26.86 12.46 24.90
CA ARG A 10 -27.04 12.19 23.47
C ARG A 10 -28.17 11.26 23.12
N ILE A 11 -28.59 10.37 24.04
CA ILE A 11 -29.65 9.40 23.77
C ILE A 11 -30.97 9.76 24.47
N GLU A 12 -32.08 9.33 23.87
CA GLU A 12 -33.42 9.58 24.42
C GLU A 12 -33.60 8.81 25.74
N LYS A 13 -34.30 9.41 26.72
CA LYS A 13 -34.54 8.79 28.04
C LYS A 13 -35.21 7.43 27.92
N ASP A 14 -36.15 7.27 27.00
CA ASP A 14 -36.86 6.01 26.77
C ASP A 14 -35.92 4.88 26.32
N LEU A 15 -34.91 5.21 25.50
CA LEU A 15 -33.89 4.25 25.10
C LEU A 15 -32.97 3.93 26.29
N LEU A 16 -32.51 4.97 27.01
CA LEU A 16 -31.62 4.81 28.16
C LEU A 16 -32.22 3.89 29.23
N ASN A 17 -33.53 4.01 29.50
CA ASN A 17 -34.25 3.19 30.48
C ASN A 17 -34.33 1.70 30.09
N LYS A 18 -34.15 1.36 28.81
CA LYS A 18 -34.15 -0.02 28.31
C LYS A 18 -32.77 -0.67 28.30
N LEU A 19 -31.73 0.11 28.63
CA LEU A 19 -30.35 -0.32 28.62
C LEU A 19 -29.88 -0.70 30.03
N SER A 20 -29.09 -1.76 30.13
CA SER A 20 -28.39 -2.14 31.37
C SER A 20 -26.98 -2.61 31.05
N ASN A 21 -26.15 -2.82 32.09
CA ASN A 21 -24.77 -3.29 31.97
C ASN A 21 -23.91 -2.51 30.96
N ILE A 22 -24.10 -1.19 30.91
CA ILE A 22 -23.45 -0.31 29.93
C ILE A 22 -21.94 -0.25 30.21
N LYS A 23 -21.15 -0.73 29.26
CA LYS A 23 -19.69 -0.71 29.31
C LYS A 23 -19.15 -0.02 28.07
N PHE A 24 -18.32 1.01 28.27
CA PHE A 24 -17.59 1.61 27.17
C PHE A 24 -16.69 0.56 26.50
N TYR A 25 -16.69 0.54 25.17
CA TYR A 25 -15.93 -0.44 24.39
C TYR A 25 -14.82 0.24 23.58
N TYR A 26 -15.15 1.22 22.73
CA TYR A 26 -14.15 2.08 22.09
C TYR A 26 -14.76 3.40 21.58
N LYS A 27 -13.88 4.39 21.31
CA LYS A 27 -14.22 5.66 20.67
C LYS A 27 -13.66 5.67 19.25
N GLY A 28 -14.52 5.78 18.26
CA GLY A 28 -14.16 5.99 16.85
C GLY A 28 -14.09 7.47 16.47
N PHE A 29 -13.85 7.75 15.19
CA PHE A 29 -13.75 9.13 14.68
C PHE A 29 -15.10 9.86 14.72
N HIS A 30 -16.19 9.16 14.36
CA HIS A 30 -17.55 9.73 14.32
C HIS A 30 -18.48 9.24 15.43
N ASN A 31 -18.10 8.25 16.24
CA ASN A 31 -19.00 7.63 17.21
C ASN A 31 -18.30 7.06 18.44
N TYR A 32 -19.04 6.95 19.55
CA TYR A 32 -18.73 6.10 20.69
C TYR A 32 -19.44 4.76 20.53
N THR A 33 -18.77 3.66 20.88
CA THR A 33 -19.38 2.33 20.96
C THR A 33 -19.34 1.81 22.40
N PHE A 34 -20.49 1.31 22.85
CA PHE A 34 -20.69 0.65 24.13
C PHE A 34 -21.18 -0.78 23.92
N LYS A 35 -20.80 -1.69 24.82
CA LYS A 35 -21.43 -3.00 24.99
C LYS A 35 -22.50 -2.84 26.07
N VAL A 36 -23.73 -3.21 25.76
CA VAL A 36 -24.91 -2.98 26.62
C VAL A 36 -25.79 -4.22 26.60
N ASP A 37 -26.66 -4.37 27.59
CA ASP A 37 -27.82 -5.25 27.48
C ASP A 37 -29.05 -4.41 27.13
N TYR A 38 -29.80 -4.83 26.10
CA TYR A 38 -31.05 -4.22 25.67
C TYR A 38 -32.13 -5.29 25.68
N GLU A 39 -33.15 -5.12 26.53
CA GLU A 39 -34.27 -6.06 26.67
C GLU A 39 -33.80 -7.53 26.85
N GLY A 40 -32.77 -7.73 27.70
CA GLY A 40 -32.22 -9.05 28.03
C GLY A 40 -31.27 -9.65 26.97
N LYS A 41 -30.90 -8.89 25.94
CA LYS A 41 -29.94 -9.31 24.91
C LYS A 41 -28.70 -8.44 24.96
N THR A 42 -27.53 -9.06 24.86
CA THR A 42 -26.28 -8.33 24.72
C THR A 42 -26.17 -7.70 23.33
N CYS A 43 -25.95 -6.39 23.32
CA CYS A 43 -26.03 -5.53 22.16
C CYS A 43 -24.82 -4.58 22.05
N GLN A 44 -24.61 -4.09 20.84
CA GLN A 44 -23.79 -2.91 20.59
C GLN A 44 -24.71 -1.68 20.63
N LEU A 45 -24.26 -0.64 21.35
CA LEU A 45 -24.81 0.71 21.26
C LEU A 45 -23.78 1.63 20.60
N ARG A 46 -24.10 2.18 19.43
CA ARG A 46 -23.29 3.20 18.74
C ARG A 46 -23.95 4.56 18.89
N VAL A 47 -23.19 5.57 19.31
CA VAL A 47 -23.69 6.94 19.54
C VAL A 47 -22.79 7.93 18.78
N PRO A 48 -23.33 8.77 17.87
CA PRO A 48 -22.52 9.69 17.08
C PRO A 48 -21.91 10.83 17.94
N ILE A 49 -20.68 11.22 17.61
CA ILE A 49 -19.93 12.33 18.22
C ILE A 49 -20.27 13.65 17.52
N THR A 50 -20.41 13.60 16.19
CA THR A 50 -20.59 14.75 15.31
C THR A 50 -21.84 14.59 14.44
N ASN A 51 -22.50 15.70 14.09
CA ASN A 51 -23.62 15.72 13.14
C ASN A 51 -23.15 15.84 11.67
N LEU A 52 -21.89 15.47 11.38
CA LEU A 52 -21.28 15.65 10.05
C LEU A 52 -21.85 14.69 8.99
N VAL A 53 -22.45 13.58 9.43
CA VAL A 53 -22.96 12.52 8.55
C VAL A 53 -24.48 12.66 8.41
N ASP A 54 -24.95 12.66 7.16
CA ASP A 54 -26.39 12.59 6.87
C ASP A 54 -26.89 11.13 6.99
N HIS A 55 -27.47 10.84 8.14
CA HIS A 55 -28.02 9.51 8.46
C HIS A 55 -29.39 9.22 7.83
N GLN A 56 -29.93 10.09 6.96
CA GLN A 56 -31.25 9.87 6.36
C GLN A 56 -31.32 8.56 5.57
N VAL A 57 -30.34 8.34 4.69
CA VAL A 57 -30.34 7.13 3.85
C VAL A 57 -30.01 5.88 4.66
N GLU A 58 -29.06 5.98 5.60
CA GLU A 58 -28.74 4.89 6.51
C GLU A 58 -30.00 4.46 7.31
N SER A 59 -30.86 5.40 7.72
CA SER A 59 -32.13 5.09 8.41
C SER A 59 -33.04 4.18 7.59
N LEU A 60 -33.17 4.44 6.28
CA LEU A 60 -34.02 3.65 5.39
C LEU A 60 -33.58 2.18 5.30
N PHE A 61 -32.30 1.93 5.57
CA PHE A 61 -31.66 0.63 5.52
C PHE A 61 -31.67 -0.08 6.87
N MET A 62 -31.24 0.59 7.93
CA MET A 62 -31.04 -0.01 9.25
C MET A 62 -32.32 -0.59 9.86
N ASP A 63 -33.46 0.07 9.65
CA ASP A 63 -34.77 -0.38 10.17
C ASP A 63 -35.22 -1.72 9.59
N LYS A 64 -34.64 -2.16 8.47
CA LYS A 64 -35.01 -3.39 7.76
C LYS A 64 -34.03 -4.53 8.02
N LEU A 65 -32.93 -4.27 8.74
CA LEU A 65 -31.90 -5.27 8.96
C LEU A 65 -32.21 -6.20 10.13
N PRO A 66 -32.07 -7.53 9.96
CA PRO A 66 -32.22 -8.47 11.05
C PRO A 66 -31.14 -8.21 12.12
N GLY A 67 -31.57 -8.15 13.38
CA GLY A 67 -30.67 -7.91 14.52
C GLY A 67 -30.44 -6.45 14.87
N VAL A 68 -31.00 -5.50 14.11
CA VAL A 68 -31.13 -4.10 14.54
C VAL A 68 -32.39 -3.97 15.42
N TYR A 69 -32.23 -3.43 16.62
CA TYR A 69 -33.30 -3.27 17.60
C TYR A 69 -33.76 -1.83 17.75
N TYR A 70 -32.88 -0.87 17.45
CA TYR A 70 -33.18 0.55 17.46
C TYR A 70 -32.27 1.28 16.49
N TYR A 71 -32.82 2.20 15.70
CA TYR A 71 -32.05 3.15 14.93
C TYR A 71 -32.73 4.52 14.88
N LYS A 72 -32.04 5.58 15.26
CA LYS A 72 -32.56 6.95 15.15
C LYS A 72 -31.42 7.97 15.15
N LYS A 73 -31.35 8.81 14.11
CA LYS A 73 -30.35 9.90 13.99
C LYS A 73 -28.91 9.43 14.30
N GLY A 74 -28.50 8.29 13.72
CA GLY A 74 -27.16 7.73 13.93
C GLY A 74 -26.98 6.90 15.21
N VAL A 75 -27.89 7.02 16.19
CA VAL A 75 -27.91 6.15 17.38
C VAL A 75 -28.43 4.79 16.99
N LEU A 76 -27.62 3.76 17.22
CA LEU A 76 -27.90 2.37 16.83
C LEU A 76 -27.83 1.46 18.05
N VAL A 77 -28.85 0.62 18.22
CA VAL A 77 -28.77 -0.60 19.03
C VAL A 77 -28.95 -1.80 18.13
N ARG A 78 -27.97 -2.70 18.13
CA ARG A 78 -28.04 -3.97 17.41
C ARG A 78 -27.46 -5.11 18.23
N LYS A 79 -27.78 -6.34 17.84
CA LYS A 79 -27.19 -7.55 18.42
C LYS A 79 -25.67 -7.47 18.44
N TRP A 80 -25.07 -7.88 19.55
CA TRP A 80 -23.62 -7.95 19.65
C TRP A 80 -23.07 -9.10 18.79
N PHE A 81 -22.05 -8.80 18.01
CA PHE A 81 -21.31 -9.79 17.22
C PHE A 81 -19.97 -10.10 17.88
N GLU A 82 -19.78 -11.33 18.35
CA GLU A 82 -18.52 -11.78 18.94
C GLU A 82 -17.50 -12.09 17.84
N GLY A 83 -16.81 -11.05 17.36
CA GLY A 83 -15.81 -11.15 16.30
C GLY A 83 -14.76 -10.04 16.37
N LYS A 84 -13.85 -10.04 15.39
CA LYS A 84 -12.81 -9.02 15.22
C LYS A 84 -12.97 -8.35 13.86
N THR A 85 -12.50 -7.10 13.73
CA THR A 85 -12.38 -6.46 12.42
C THR A 85 -11.40 -7.24 11.55
N LEU A 86 -11.65 -7.25 10.24
CA LEU A 86 -10.86 -8.02 9.28
C LEU A 86 -9.40 -7.57 9.24
N GLU A 87 -9.08 -6.34 9.64
CA GLU A 87 -7.71 -5.82 9.82
C GLU A 87 -6.86 -6.70 10.74
N LYS A 88 -7.49 -7.36 11.71
CA LYS A 88 -6.83 -8.17 12.75
C LYS A 88 -6.78 -9.66 12.38
N VAL A 89 -7.12 -10.01 11.13
CA VAL A 89 -7.28 -11.40 10.69
C VAL A 89 -6.52 -11.62 9.39
N ASN A 90 -5.78 -12.72 9.31
CA ASN A 90 -5.09 -13.10 8.08
C ASN A 90 -6.10 -13.47 6.98
N LEU A 91 -5.96 -12.87 5.80
CA LEU A 91 -6.82 -13.10 4.64
C LEU A 91 -6.55 -14.46 3.97
N THR A 92 -6.77 -15.55 4.70
CA THR A 92 -6.72 -16.91 4.12
C THR A 92 -7.79 -17.08 3.05
N LEU A 93 -7.62 -18.06 2.15
CA LEU A 93 -8.63 -18.37 1.13
C LEU A 93 -10.03 -18.59 1.72
N LYS A 94 -10.12 -19.21 2.90
CA LYS A 94 -11.40 -19.45 3.59
C LYS A 94 -12.05 -18.15 4.06
N VAL A 95 -11.26 -17.26 4.67
CA VAL A 95 -11.70 -15.94 5.13
C VAL A 95 -12.16 -15.09 3.94
N GLN A 96 -11.36 -15.04 2.88
CA GLN A 96 -11.71 -14.27 1.68
C GLN A 96 -13.02 -14.75 1.05
N LYS A 97 -13.23 -16.08 0.95
CA LYS A 97 -14.49 -16.64 0.45
C LYS A 97 -15.68 -16.28 1.32
N ALA A 98 -15.55 -16.39 2.64
CA ALA A 98 -16.64 -16.05 3.56
C ALA A 98 -17.10 -14.59 3.41
N VAL A 99 -16.14 -13.66 3.26
CA VAL A 99 -16.45 -12.24 3.02
C VAL A 99 -17.09 -12.03 1.66
N ILE A 100 -16.56 -12.64 0.60
CA ILE A 100 -17.14 -12.59 -0.76
C ILE A 100 -18.59 -13.09 -0.76
N ASP A 101 -18.86 -14.20 -0.09
CA ASP A 101 -20.20 -14.78 -0.01
C ASP A 101 -21.15 -13.86 0.76
N LYS A 102 -20.67 -13.22 1.84
CA LYS A 102 -21.48 -12.25 2.59
C LYS A 102 -21.82 -11.00 1.78
N ILE A 103 -20.90 -10.51 0.95
CA ILE A 103 -21.16 -9.39 0.03
C ILE A 103 -22.18 -9.77 -1.04
N LYS A 104 -22.08 -10.98 -1.62
CA LYS A 104 -23.08 -11.49 -2.56
C LYS A 104 -24.46 -11.66 -1.92
N GLU A 105 -24.52 -12.05 -0.65
CA GLU A 105 -25.76 -12.09 0.14
C GLU A 105 -26.31 -10.66 0.33
N PHE A 106 -25.45 -9.73 0.72
CA PHE A 106 -25.79 -8.32 0.92
C PHE A 106 -26.37 -7.67 -0.35
N HIS A 107 -25.76 -7.94 -1.51
CA HIS A 107 -26.24 -7.42 -2.81
C HIS A 107 -27.64 -7.90 -3.19
N LYS A 108 -28.15 -8.99 -2.57
CA LYS A 108 -29.51 -9.51 -2.80
C LYS A 108 -30.57 -8.82 -1.94
N ILE A 109 -30.19 -7.96 -1.01
CA ILE A 109 -31.15 -7.26 -0.14
C ILE A 109 -31.94 -6.25 -0.97
N GLU A 110 -33.25 -6.44 -1.08
CA GLU A 110 -34.15 -5.56 -1.83
C GLU A 110 -34.71 -4.47 -0.93
N ILE A 111 -34.00 -3.33 -0.87
CA ILE A 111 -34.44 -2.11 -0.19
C ILE A 111 -34.41 -0.95 -1.18
N ASP A 112 -35.44 -0.11 -1.14
CA ASP A 112 -35.48 1.13 -1.91
C ASP A 112 -34.53 2.16 -1.29
N LEU A 113 -33.47 2.52 -2.02
CA LEU A 113 -32.42 3.45 -1.62
C LEU A 113 -32.07 4.31 -2.84
N PRO A 114 -31.63 5.57 -2.64
CA PRO A 114 -31.12 6.38 -3.74
C PRO A 114 -29.87 5.73 -4.36
N ALA A 115 -29.67 5.99 -5.66
CA ALA A 115 -28.45 5.62 -6.34
C ALA A 115 -27.26 6.42 -5.80
N ILE A 116 -26.07 5.80 -5.80
CA ILE A 116 -24.83 6.51 -5.48
C ILE A 116 -24.57 7.60 -6.52
N ASP A 117 -24.26 8.82 -6.06
CA ASP A 117 -23.79 9.89 -6.92
C ASP A 117 -22.27 9.80 -7.06
N LEU A 118 -21.81 9.19 -8.15
CA LEU A 118 -20.39 9.11 -8.47
C LEU A 118 -19.80 10.49 -8.87
N PHE A 119 -20.61 11.53 -9.04
CA PHE A 119 -20.14 12.91 -9.25
C PHE A 119 -20.20 13.78 -8.00
N TYR A 120 -20.50 13.21 -6.84
CA TYR A 120 -20.63 13.94 -5.58
C TYR A 120 -19.42 14.82 -5.26
N TYR A 121 -18.20 14.33 -5.52
CA TYR A 121 -16.94 15.06 -5.31
C TYR A 121 -16.44 15.80 -6.56
N GLY A 122 -17.23 15.84 -7.63
CA GLY A 122 -16.88 16.48 -8.89
C GLY A 122 -16.94 15.54 -10.11
N LYS A 123 -16.79 16.12 -11.30
CA LYS A 123 -16.96 15.42 -12.57
C LYS A 123 -15.74 14.60 -13.02
N GLY A 124 -14.59 14.76 -12.38
CA GLY A 124 -13.34 14.09 -12.78
C GLY A 124 -12.96 14.30 -14.26
N SER A 125 -12.17 13.37 -14.80
CA SER A 125 -11.75 13.40 -16.21
C SER A 125 -12.88 13.04 -17.19
N LYS A 126 -12.73 13.36 -18.49
CA LYS A 126 -13.67 12.89 -19.53
C LYS A 126 -13.76 11.37 -19.57
N LYS A 127 -12.63 10.69 -19.38
CA LYS A 127 -12.57 9.22 -19.34
C LYS A 127 -13.37 8.65 -18.16
N TYR A 128 -13.31 9.32 -17.01
CA TYR A 128 -14.09 8.97 -15.84
C TYR A 128 -15.59 9.06 -16.12
N GLN A 129 -16.04 10.19 -16.67
CA GLN A 129 -17.44 10.41 -17.04
C GLN A 129 -17.96 9.32 -17.98
N THR A 130 -17.20 8.99 -19.03
CA THR A 130 -17.57 7.91 -19.97
C THR A 130 -17.74 6.56 -19.28
N TYR A 131 -16.87 6.20 -18.34
CA TYR A 131 -17.00 4.93 -17.63
C TYR A 131 -18.14 4.93 -16.60
N VAL A 132 -18.36 6.04 -15.89
CA VAL A 132 -19.52 6.18 -14.99
C VAL A 132 -20.82 6.01 -15.76
N GLU A 133 -20.98 6.68 -16.90
CA GLU A 133 -22.15 6.55 -17.77
C GLU A 133 -22.35 5.12 -18.28
N LYS A 134 -21.25 4.45 -18.69
CA LYS A 134 -21.29 3.05 -19.09
C LYS A 134 -21.80 2.15 -17.96
N TYR A 135 -21.24 2.28 -16.75
CA TYR A 135 -21.55 1.39 -15.63
C TYR A 135 -22.88 1.68 -14.94
N ASN A 136 -23.44 2.89 -15.10
CA ASN A 136 -24.81 3.18 -14.69
C ASN A 136 -25.85 2.42 -15.53
N ASN A 137 -25.50 2.00 -16.74
CA ASN A 137 -26.41 1.30 -17.68
C ASN A 137 -26.07 -0.18 -17.90
N ASP A 138 -24.89 -0.63 -17.46
CA ASP A 138 -24.33 -1.97 -17.77
C ASP A 138 -24.99 -3.12 -16.99
N ALA A 139 -25.56 -2.85 -15.81
CA ALA A 139 -26.21 -3.86 -14.99
C ALA A 139 -27.25 -3.22 -14.05
N PRO A 140 -28.25 -3.99 -13.57
CA PRO A 140 -29.13 -3.52 -12.50
C PRO A 140 -28.34 -3.10 -11.27
N LEU A 141 -28.72 -1.97 -10.68
CA LEU A 141 -28.14 -1.53 -9.42
C LEU A 141 -28.58 -2.47 -8.28
N VAL A 142 -27.64 -2.83 -7.42
CA VAL A 142 -27.89 -3.64 -6.23
C VAL A 142 -27.71 -2.79 -4.98
N THR A 143 -28.14 -3.30 -3.84
CA THR A 143 -27.83 -2.67 -2.55
C THR A 143 -26.34 -2.88 -2.26
N CYS A 144 -25.56 -1.82 -2.35
CA CYS A 144 -24.11 -1.82 -2.11
C CYS A 144 -23.78 -1.10 -0.81
N HIS A 145 -22.70 -1.54 -0.16
CA HIS A 145 -22.20 -0.93 1.05
C HIS A 145 -21.58 0.45 0.77
N CYS A 146 -20.86 0.58 -0.35
CA CYS A 146 -20.23 1.81 -0.86
C CYS A 146 -19.19 2.47 0.06
N ASP A 147 -18.83 1.82 1.17
CA ASP A 147 -17.72 2.19 2.06
C ASP A 147 -17.12 0.91 2.66
N LEU A 148 -16.92 -0.09 1.82
CA LEU A 148 -16.39 -1.37 2.27
C LEU A 148 -14.87 -1.23 2.49
N ASN A 149 -14.43 -1.46 3.71
CA ASN A 149 -13.02 -1.45 4.11
C ASN A 149 -12.82 -2.48 5.24
N LEU A 150 -11.56 -2.76 5.63
CA LEU A 150 -11.25 -3.86 6.55
C LEU A 150 -11.86 -3.66 7.96
N LYS A 151 -12.02 -2.41 8.42
CA LYS A 151 -12.65 -2.06 9.71
C LYS A 151 -14.17 -2.25 9.68
N ASN A 152 -14.79 -2.14 8.49
CA ASN A 152 -16.23 -2.27 8.28
C ASN A 152 -16.69 -3.72 8.08
N ILE A 153 -15.79 -4.69 8.26
CA ILE A 153 -16.08 -6.13 8.16
C ILE A 153 -15.67 -6.82 9.46
N LEU A 154 -16.63 -7.42 10.15
CA LEU A 154 -16.41 -8.27 11.32
C LEU A 154 -16.42 -9.74 10.90
N ILE A 155 -15.52 -10.53 11.50
CA ILE A 155 -15.49 -11.98 11.31
C ILE A 155 -15.20 -12.68 12.65
N ASN A 156 -15.86 -13.81 12.88
CA ASN A 156 -15.62 -14.64 14.07
C ASN A 156 -14.79 -15.89 13.75
N GLU A 157 -14.48 -16.68 14.78
CA GLU A 157 -13.66 -17.90 14.65
C GLU A 157 -14.29 -18.97 13.75
N LYS A 158 -15.62 -18.92 13.55
CA LYS A 158 -16.36 -19.80 12.65
C LYS A 158 -16.34 -19.31 11.20
N ASN A 159 -15.75 -18.15 10.91
CA ASN A 159 -15.80 -17.43 9.63
C ASN A 159 -17.21 -16.94 9.27
N GLU A 160 -18.07 -16.71 10.25
CA GLU A 160 -19.30 -15.96 10.03
C GLU A 160 -18.92 -14.48 9.90
N VAL A 161 -19.52 -13.77 8.94
CA VAL A 161 -19.17 -12.39 8.59
C VAL A 161 -20.35 -11.46 8.83
N GLU A 162 -20.09 -10.31 9.42
CA GLU A 162 -21.05 -9.22 9.58
C GLU A 162 -20.47 -7.92 9.01
N LEU A 163 -21.24 -7.24 8.17
CA LEU A 163 -20.90 -5.91 7.64
C LEU A 163 -21.41 -4.84 8.60
N ILE A 164 -20.66 -3.75 8.73
CA ILE A 164 -20.95 -2.69 9.69
C ILE A 164 -20.68 -1.33 9.04
N ASP A 165 -21.25 -0.26 9.60
CA ASP A 165 -21.04 1.12 9.13
C ASP A 165 -21.69 1.42 7.77
N PHE A 166 -23.00 1.64 7.78
CA PHE A 166 -23.82 1.73 6.56
C PHE A 166 -24.12 3.17 6.13
N GLU A 167 -23.32 4.14 6.57
CA GLU A 167 -23.52 5.58 6.28
C GLU A 167 -23.60 5.86 4.76
N TRP A 168 -22.82 5.13 3.97
CA TRP A 168 -22.77 5.23 2.51
C TRP A 168 -23.63 4.21 1.75
N VAL A 169 -24.47 3.42 2.42
CA VAL A 169 -25.28 2.38 1.75
C VAL A 169 -26.19 2.98 0.67
N ARG A 170 -26.09 2.51 -0.57
CA ARG A 170 -26.83 3.06 -1.73
C ARG A 170 -27.15 1.97 -2.74
N LYS A 171 -28.01 2.30 -3.71
CA LYS A 171 -28.05 1.53 -4.96
C LYS A 171 -26.82 1.86 -5.79
N ALA A 172 -26.03 0.85 -6.14
CA ALA A 172 -24.86 1.04 -6.98
C ALA A 172 -24.61 -0.17 -7.88
N ASN A 173 -23.72 0.00 -8.85
CA ASN A 173 -23.19 -1.14 -9.59
C ASN A 173 -22.41 -2.03 -8.58
N PRO A 174 -22.63 -3.35 -8.56
CA PRO A 174 -21.96 -4.27 -7.61
C PRO A 174 -20.44 -4.18 -7.68
N LEU A 175 -19.89 -3.77 -8.83
CA LEU A 175 -18.46 -3.58 -9.00
C LEU A 175 -17.84 -2.61 -7.99
N PHE A 176 -18.60 -1.69 -7.42
CA PHE A 176 -18.07 -0.72 -6.46
C PHE A 176 -17.58 -1.40 -5.16
N ASP A 177 -18.40 -2.24 -4.55
CA ASP A 177 -18.00 -3.06 -3.40
C ASP A 177 -16.92 -4.08 -3.81
N VAL A 178 -17.01 -4.63 -5.03
CA VAL A 178 -16.03 -5.62 -5.51
C VAL A 178 -14.65 -5.00 -5.72
N MET A 179 -14.54 -3.77 -6.22
CA MET A 179 -13.25 -3.08 -6.32
C MET A 179 -12.69 -2.72 -4.94
N SER A 180 -13.56 -2.52 -3.94
CA SER A 180 -13.13 -2.33 -2.56
C SER A 180 -12.43 -3.58 -2.01
N LEU A 181 -12.88 -4.79 -2.36
CA LEU A 181 -12.15 -6.03 -2.03
C LEU A 181 -10.73 -6.06 -2.60
N ILE A 182 -10.56 -5.57 -3.83
CA ILE A 182 -9.25 -5.48 -4.48
C ILE A 182 -8.35 -4.48 -3.75
N HIS A 183 -8.88 -3.35 -3.32
CA HIS A 183 -8.15 -2.38 -2.49
C HIS A 183 -7.79 -2.92 -1.10
N MET A 184 -8.56 -3.87 -0.59
CA MET A 184 -8.28 -4.60 0.66
C MET A 184 -7.34 -5.80 0.47
N ASN A 185 -6.63 -5.88 -0.67
CA ASN A 185 -5.68 -6.94 -0.99
C ASN A 185 -6.25 -8.36 -1.00
N PHE A 186 -7.52 -8.52 -1.39
CA PHE A 186 -8.06 -9.83 -1.72
C PHE A 186 -7.39 -10.36 -3.00
N ASP A 187 -7.29 -11.69 -3.13
CA ASP A 187 -6.76 -12.34 -4.33
C ASP A 187 -7.60 -11.91 -5.54
N SER A 188 -6.98 -11.12 -6.42
CA SER A 188 -7.69 -10.58 -7.59
C SER A 188 -8.24 -11.66 -8.52
N ASN A 189 -7.57 -12.82 -8.63
CA ASN A 189 -8.04 -13.92 -9.47
C ASN A 189 -9.25 -14.61 -8.82
N LEU A 190 -9.25 -14.77 -7.50
CA LEU A 190 -10.42 -15.25 -6.76
C LEU A 190 -11.60 -14.29 -6.96
N VAL A 191 -11.40 -12.99 -6.72
CA VAL A 191 -12.46 -11.98 -6.85
C VAL A 191 -13.03 -11.94 -8.28
N LYS A 192 -12.17 -11.87 -9.30
CA LYS A 192 -12.60 -11.89 -10.71
C LYS A 192 -13.39 -13.15 -11.06
N LYS A 193 -12.98 -14.31 -10.55
CA LYS A 193 -13.68 -15.59 -10.75
C LYS A 193 -15.06 -15.60 -10.09
N GLU A 194 -15.12 -15.22 -8.82
CA GLU A 194 -16.33 -15.28 -8.00
C GLU A 194 -17.43 -14.31 -8.47
N PHE A 195 -17.03 -13.14 -8.98
CA PHE A 195 -17.95 -12.13 -9.53
C PHE A 195 -18.03 -12.15 -11.07
N LYS A 196 -17.37 -13.10 -11.73
CA LYS A 196 -17.37 -13.28 -13.19
C LYS A 196 -16.98 -12.01 -13.96
N ILE A 197 -15.93 -11.33 -13.52
CA ILE A 197 -15.48 -10.05 -14.07
C ILE A 197 -14.42 -10.27 -15.15
N SER A 198 -14.63 -9.73 -16.34
CA SER A 198 -13.62 -9.74 -17.41
C SER A 198 -12.46 -8.79 -17.12
N GLN A 199 -11.29 -9.05 -17.69
CA GLN A 199 -10.11 -8.20 -17.44
C GLN A 199 -10.30 -6.73 -17.87
N ASN A 200 -11.09 -6.48 -18.93
CA ASN A 200 -11.42 -5.12 -19.35
C ASN A 200 -12.35 -4.44 -18.35
N LYS A 201 -13.40 -5.14 -17.92
CA LYS A 201 -14.36 -4.63 -16.93
C LYS A 201 -13.67 -4.30 -15.60
N TYR A 202 -12.76 -5.17 -15.17
CA TYR A 202 -11.91 -4.95 -14.00
C TYR A 202 -11.11 -3.63 -14.11
N LYS A 203 -10.38 -3.41 -15.20
CA LYS A 203 -9.53 -2.21 -15.36
C LYS A 203 -10.33 -0.92 -15.36
N GLU A 204 -11.49 -0.92 -16.00
CA GLU A 204 -12.35 0.27 -16.11
C GLU A 204 -13.06 0.57 -14.78
N ALA A 205 -13.61 -0.45 -14.10
CA ALA A 205 -14.25 -0.29 -12.80
C ALA A 205 -13.25 0.18 -11.73
N LEU A 206 -12.04 -0.37 -11.75
CA LEU A 206 -10.96 0.04 -10.86
C LEU A 206 -10.56 1.50 -11.10
N TYR A 207 -10.52 1.93 -12.36
CA TYR A 207 -10.28 3.34 -12.69
C TYR A 207 -11.37 4.26 -12.12
N VAL A 208 -12.64 3.88 -12.23
CA VAL A 208 -13.77 4.65 -11.65
C VAL A 208 -13.64 4.74 -10.13
N CYS A 209 -13.39 3.62 -9.45
CA CYS A 209 -13.27 3.63 -7.99
C CYS A 209 -12.06 4.45 -7.52
N ASN A 210 -10.91 4.31 -8.20
CA ASN A 210 -9.72 5.09 -7.87
C ASN A 210 -9.93 6.59 -8.09
N GLU A 211 -10.57 7.00 -9.18
CA GLU A 211 -10.82 8.41 -9.45
C GLU A 211 -11.85 9.00 -8.48
N PHE A 212 -12.91 8.25 -8.14
CA PHE A 212 -13.89 8.66 -7.14
C PHE A 212 -13.23 8.85 -5.76
N SER A 213 -12.44 7.86 -5.32
CA SER A 213 -11.65 7.95 -4.10
C SER A 213 -10.70 9.14 -4.17
N ARG A 214 -9.94 9.31 -5.26
CA ARG A 214 -9.01 10.45 -5.41
C ARG A 214 -9.73 11.78 -5.20
N MET A 215 -10.90 11.98 -5.80
CA MET A 215 -11.68 13.22 -5.65
C MET A 215 -12.26 13.40 -4.24
N SER A 216 -12.72 12.31 -3.59
CA SER A 216 -13.17 12.37 -2.19
C SER A 216 -12.02 12.79 -1.28
N TYR A 217 -10.85 12.21 -1.51
CA TYR A 217 -9.64 12.50 -0.79
C TYR A 217 -9.11 13.91 -1.06
N GLU A 218 -9.17 14.45 -2.28
CA GLU A 218 -8.84 15.86 -2.54
C GLU A 218 -9.72 16.82 -1.72
N HIS A 219 -11.03 16.52 -1.62
CA HIS A 219 -11.95 17.31 -0.81
C HIS A 219 -11.66 17.18 0.69
N ILE A 220 -11.24 16.01 1.16
CA ILE A 220 -10.99 15.72 2.58
C ILE A 220 -9.59 16.19 3.03
N TYR A 221 -8.53 15.98 2.23
CA TYR A 221 -7.13 16.15 2.65
C TYR A 221 -6.62 17.58 2.62
N LYS A 222 -7.28 18.49 1.88
CA LYS A 222 -6.94 19.92 1.93
C LYS A 222 -6.92 20.42 3.38
N ASP A 223 -7.76 19.85 4.24
CA ASP A 223 -7.88 20.22 5.65
C ASP A 223 -7.14 19.26 6.60
N LEU A 224 -6.76 18.06 6.13
CA LEU A 224 -6.27 16.96 6.97
C LEU A 224 -4.75 17.01 7.21
N LEU A 225 -3.99 17.71 6.36
CA LEU A 225 -2.56 18.01 6.59
C LEU A 225 -2.34 18.90 7.82
N LEU A 226 -3.39 19.61 8.27
CA LEU A 226 -3.41 20.47 9.45
C LEU A 226 -3.83 19.73 10.74
N ASP A 227 -4.18 18.44 10.67
CA ASP A 227 -4.64 17.67 11.83
C ASP A 227 -3.48 17.25 12.76
N GLU A 228 -3.65 17.50 14.06
CA GLU A 228 -2.68 17.23 15.13
C GLU A 228 -2.65 15.75 15.56
N ASN A 229 -3.66 14.93 15.20
CA ASN A 229 -3.79 13.53 15.66
C ASN A 229 -3.05 12.49 14.80
N LYS A 230 -2.12 12.93 13.94
CA LYS A 230 -1.32 12.03 13.09
C LYS A 230 -0.13 11.48 13.87
N THR A 231 0.13 10.17 13.78
CA THR A 231 1.34 9.57 14.36
C THR A 231 2.44 9.62 13.33
N GLN A 232 3.54 10.30 13.65
CA GLN A 232 4.73 10.28 12.80
C GLN A 232 5.43 8.92 12.91
N LEU A 233 5.79 8.34 11.76
CA LEU A 233 6.72 7.22 11.70
C LEU A 233 8.14 7.76 11.62
N HIS A 234 9.03 7.20 12.43
CA HIS A 234 10.45 7.59 12.46
C HIS A 234 11.34 6.65 11.61
N GLU A 235 10.75 5.82 10.75
CA GLU A 235 11.47 4.93 9.82
C GLU A 235 11.80 5.69 8.51
N GLY A 236 13.06 5.63 8.05
CA GLY A 236 13.55 6.28 6.82
C GLY A 236 14.29 7.61 7.02
N TYR A 237 15.20 7.96 6.08
CA TYR A 237 16.07 9.13 6.19
C TYR A 237 15.59 10.37 5.40
N THR A 238 14.73 10.18 4.40
CA THR A 238 14.47 11.17 3.34
C THR A 238 13.01 11.60 3.23
N ASN A 239 12.09 10.99 3.97
CA ASN A 239 10.68 11.33 3.90
C ASN A 239 10.09 11.51 5.30
N LEU A 240 9.11 12.40 5.41
CA LEU A 240 8.28 12.51 6.62
C LEU A 240 7.02 11.70 6.39
N SER A 241 6.90 10.59 7.11
CA SER A 241 5.79 9.67 7.00
C SER A 241 4.89 9.73 8.23
N TYR A 242 3.59 9.68 7.99
CA TYR A 242 2.57 9.70 9.02
C TYR A 242 1.59 8.57 8.78
N VAL A 243 1.07 8.01 9.86
CA VAL A 243 -0.08 7.12 9.84
C VAL A 243 -1.24 7.84 10.50
N LYS A 244 -2.38 7.79 9.83
CA LYS A 244 -3.66 8.19 10.41
C LYS A 244 -4.69 7.15 10.01
N ASN A 245 -5.17 6.38 11.00
CA ASN A 245 -6.04 5.23 10.76
C ASN A 245 -5.38 4.21 9.81
N ASP A 246 -6.05 3.87 8.71
CA ASP A 246 -5.62 2.96 7.65
C ASP A 246 -4.87 3.66 6.51
N LEU A 247 -4.49 4.92 6.71
CA LEU A 247 -3.84 5.74 5.68
C LEU A 247 -2.40 6.01 6.05
N PHE A 248 -1.53 5.82 5.06
CA PHE A 248 -0.15 6.24 5.07
C PHE A 248 -0.01 7.51 4.25
N ILE A 249 0.51 8.56 4.88
CA ILE A 249 0.72 9.88 4.29
C ILE A 249 2.22 10.15 4.26
N GLN A 250 2.78 10.33 3.08
CA GLN A 250 4.19 10.65 2.86
C GLN A 250 4.31 12.08 2.36
N LYS A 251 5.01 12.94 3.10
CA LYS A 251 5.42 14.24 2.57
C LYS A 251 6.72 14.07 1.78
N LYS A 252 6.68 14.47 0.51
CA LYS A 252 7.82 14.42 -0.40
C LYS A 252 8.87 15.44 0.03
N GLN A 253 10.07 14.98 0.38
CA GLN A 253 11.23 15.88 0.52
C GLN A 253 12.13 15.72 -0.69
N LYS A 254 12.16 16.73 -1.57
CA LYS A 254 12.91 16.66 -2.83
C LYS A 254 14.38 16.99 -2.59
N ASN A 255 15.28 16.09 -2.99
CA ASN A 255 16.74 16.29 -2.96
C ASN A 255 17.37 16.44 -4.36
N GLY A 256 16.54 16.56 -5.40
CA GLY A 256 16.95 16.66 -6.80
C GLY A 256 17.21 15.32 -7.50
N PHE A 257 17.26 14.20 -6.76
CA PHE A 257 17.42 12.86 -7.32
C PHE A 257 16.24 11.92 -7.04
N ASN A 258 15.34 12.27 -6.12
CA ASN A 258 14.12 11.54 -5.77
C ASN A 258 12.84 12.21 -6.31
N HIS A 259 11.71 11.49 -6.20
CA HIS A 259 10.36 11.90 -6.63
C HIS A 259 10.27 12.35 -8.09
N LEU A 260 11.11 11.77 -8.96
CA LEU A 260 11.17 12.09 -10.40
C LEU A 260 9.99 11.52 -11.19
N ASN A 261 9.24 10.58 -10.61
CA ASN A 261 8.10 9.93 -11.23
C ASN A 261 6.92 9.96 -10.26
N LYS A 262 5.70 10.10 -10.80
CA LYS A 262 4.49 9.81 -10.03
C LYS A 262 4.41 8.33 -9.71
N LEU A 263 4.17 8.00 -8.44
CA LEU A 263 4.05 6.64 -7.92
C LEU A 263 2.79 5.93 -8.44
N GLU A 264 1.76 6.67 -8.87
CA GLU A 264 0.55 6.10 -9.50
C GLU A 264 0.90 5.13 -10.66
N LYS A 265 2.05 5.33 -11.32
CA LYS A 265 2.56 4.47 -12.40
C LYS A 265 2.73 3.02 -11.99
N PHE A 266 3.04 2.75 -10.72
CA PHE A 266 3.26 1.39 -10.19
C PHE A 266 1.96 0.74 -9.71
N SER A 267 0.86 1.50 -9.65
CA SER A 267 -0.44 0.98 -9.22
C SER A 267 -0.88 -0.16 -10.13
N ASN A 268 -1.53 -1.17 -9.54
CA ASN A 268 -2.02 -2.38 -10.20
C ASN A 268 -0.95 -3.37 -10.67
N LEU A 269 0.33 -3.14 -10.39
CA LEU A 269 1.36 -4.18 -10.58
C LEU A 269 1.31 -5.26 -9.50
N GLY A 270 0.64 -5.01 -8.37
CA GLY A 270 0.60 -5.95 -7.24
C GLY A 270 1.94 -6.12 -6.53
N ILE A 271 2.86 -5.16 -6.71
CA ILE A 271 4.18 -5.12 -6.04
C ILE A 271 4.26 -4.03 -4.96
N THR A 272 3.30 -3.12 -4.91
CA THR A 272 3.23 -2.00 -3.97
C THR A 272 1.76 -1.63 -3.80
N GLU A 273 1.44 -0.87 -2.75
CA GLU A 273 0.08 -0.37 -2.54
C GLU A 273 -0.32 0.60 -3.63
N ASN A 274 -1.58 0.56 -4.01
CA ASN A 274 -2.11 1.52 -4.95
C ASN A 274 -2.07 2.93 -4.35
N VAL A 275 -1.63 3.88 -5.15
CA VAL A 275 -1.67 5.29 -4.77
C VAL A 275 -3.13 5.73 -4.77
N ILE A 276 -3.56 6.23 -3.62
CA ILE A 276 -4.88 6.82 -3.44
C ILE A 276 -4.87 8.25 -3.98
N TYR A 277 -3.85 9.01 -3.60
CA TYR A 277 -3.67 10.41 -3.99
C TYR A 277 -2.18 10.74 -4.08
N GLU A 278 -1.83 11.59 -5.04
CA GLU A 278 -0.47 12.10 -5.18
C GLU A 278 -0.46 13.46 -5.89
N ASP A 279 0.18 14.44 -5.26
CA ASP A 279 0.50 15.73 -5.84
C ASP A 279 2.02 16.00 -5.77
N ASP A 280 2.44 17.26 -5.89
CA ASP A 280 3.85 17.63 -5.84
C ASP A 280 4.48 17.60 -4.44
N GLU A 281 3.68 17.52 -3.39
CA GLU A 281 4.09 17.60 -1.99
C GLU A 281 3.80 16.33 -1.18
N VAL A 282 2.77 15.57 -1.54
CA VAL A 282 2.24 14.47 -0.73
C VAL A 282 1.90 13.26 -1.57
N ILE A 283 2.09 12.08 -0.99
CA ILE A 283 1.55 10.79 -1.46
C ILE A 283 0.68 10.22 -0.35
N VAL A 284 -0.50 9.72 -0.70
CA VAL A 284 -1.40 9.00 0.18
C VAL A 284 -1.64 7.60 -0.39
N ARG A 285 -1.55 6.60 0.48
CA ARG A 285 -1.83 5.18 0.19
C ARG A 285 -2.42 4.51 1.41
N HIS A 286 -2.95 3.29 1.28
CA HIS A 286 -3.33 2.51 2.46
C HIS A 286 -2.08 2.12 3.25
N PHE A 287 -2.21 2.09 4.57
CA PHE A 287 -1.17 1.61 5.46
C PHE A 287 -1.08 0.10 5.39
N ILE A 288 0.12 -0.42 5.14
CA ILE A 288 0.36 -1.87 5.06
C ILE A 288 0.65 -2.38 6.46
N ASN A 289 -0.24 -3.23 6.98
CA ASN A 289 0.03 -3.98 8.21
C ASN A 289 1.10 -5.05 7.93
N LYS A 290 2.33 -4.81 8.42
CA LYS A 290 3.47 -5.73 8.24
C LYS A 290 3.52 -6.80 9.34
N ILE A 291 3.95 -8.00 8.96
CA ILE A 291 4.37 -9.06 9.88
C ILE A 291 5.90 -9.27 9.75
N PRO A 292 6.57 -9.86 10.76
CA PRO A 292 8.01 -10.12 10.67
C PRO A 292 8.37 -10.95 9.44
N ILE A 293 9.44 -10.54 8.76
CA ILE A 293 9.97 -11.23 7.59
C ILE A 293 11.22 -12.03 7.97
N ASP A 294 11.26 -13.30 7.56
CA ASP A 294 12.46 -14.12 7.63
C ASP A 294 13.11 -14.18 6.25
N PHE A 295 14.16 -13.37 6.05
CA PHE A 295 14.91 -13.35 4.79
C PHE A 295 15.75 -14.63 4.56
N GLN A 296 15.97 -15.45 5.59
CA GLN A 296 16.63 -16.74 5.46
C GLN A 296 15.68 -17.83 4.93
N ASN A 297 14.38 -17.55 4.89
CA ASN A 297 13.41 -18.42 4.25
C ASN A 297 13.51 -18.35 2.72
N SER A 298 13.83 -19.48 2.07
CA SER A 298 13.97 -19.55 0.61
C SER A 298 12.67 -19.20 -0.13
N HIS A 299 11.51 -19.56 0.38
CA HIS A 299 10.22 -19.23 -0.24
C HIS A 299 9.98 -17.71 -0.29
N ILE A 300 10.36 -17.00 0.79
CA ILE A 300 10.29 -15.54 0.84
C ILE A 300 11.25 -14.92 -0.18
N ARG A 301 12.51 -15.38 -0.24
CA ARG A 301 13.49 -14.90 -1.23
C ARG A 301 12.99 -15.06 -2.66
N LEU A 302 12.43 -16.24 -2.99
CA LEU A 302 11.90 -16.53 -4.32
C LEU A 302 10.68 -15.67 -4.66
N LYS A 303 9.78 -15.40 -3.70
CA LYS A 303 8.67 -14.45 -3.87
C LYS A 303 9.17 -13.02 -4.16
N ILE A 304 10.22 -12.57 -3.48
CA ILE A 304 10.83 -11.26 -3.75
C ILE A 304 11.38 -11.21 -5.18
N ALA A 305 12.09 -12.26 -5.62
CA ALA A 305 12.59 -12.36 -7.00
C ALA A 305 11.46 -12.26 -8.04
N GLN A 306 10.31 -12.89 -7.79
CA GLN A 306 9.13 -12.83 -8.65
C GLN A 306 8.50 -11.43 -8.71
N LYS A 307 8.35 -10.74 -7.56
CA LYS A 307 7.85 -9.35 -7.52
C LYS A 307 8.82 -8.40 -8.24
N LEU A 308 10.13 -8.59 -8.08
CA LEU A 308 11.13 -7.79 -8.79
C LEU A 308 11.10 -8.04 -10.31
N ALA A 309 10.95 -9.30 -10.74
CA ALA A 309 10.75 -9.65 -12.15
C ALA A 309 9.50 -8.98 -12.74
N THR A 310 8.43 -8.86 -11.95
CA THR A 310 7.19 -8.17 -12.34
C THR A 310 7.43 -6.68 -12.59
N LEU A 311 8.18 -6.00 -11.72
CA LEU A 311 8.59 -4.61 -11.93
C LEU A 311 9.43 -4.47 -13.21
N HIS A 312 10.52 -5.23 -13.29
CA HIS A 312 11.52 -5.12 -14.36
C HIS A 312 10.96 -5.48 -15.75
N SER A 313 9.95 -6.35 -15.82
CA SER A 313 9.28 -6.73 -17.07
C SER A 313 8.06 -5.86 -17.40
N SER A 314 7.72 -4.89 -16.55
CA SER A 314 6.61 -4.00 -16.79
C SER A 314 6.89 -3.05 -17.95
N LYS A 315 5.83 -2.59 -18.63
CA LYS A 315 5.93 -1.61 -19.73
C LYS A 315 5.97 -0.15 -19.23
N ILE A 316 6.23 0.07 -17.94
CA ILE A 316 6.20 1.40 -17.34
C ILE A 316 7.38 2.21 -17.87
N LYS A 317 7.09 3.42 -18.34
CA LYS A 317 8.09 4.41 -18.75
C LYS A 317 8.41 5.34 -17.58
N LEU A 318 9.67 5.30 -17.14
CA LEU A 318 10.21 6.17 -16.10
C LEU A 318 11.28 7.11 -16.66
N ILE A 319 11.59 8.17 -15.93
CA ILE A 319 12.75 9.02 -16.23
C ILE A 319 14.04 8.18 -16.12
N LYS A 320 15.06 8.50 -16.93
CA LYS A 320 16.37 7.82 -16.90
C LYS A 320 17.11 8.14 -15.59
N ASN A 321 17.75 7.13 -14.97
CA ASN A 321 18.64 7.34 -13.84
C ASN A 321 19.84 8.20 -14.25
N GLN A 322 20.37 8.93 -13.27
CA GLN A 322 21.62 9.68 -13.36
C GLN A 322 22.60 9.16 -12.30
N ILE A 323 22.79 7.83 -12.23
CA ILE A 323 23.49 7.16 -11.14
C ILE A 323 24.94 7.67 -10.96
N ALA A 324 25.68 7.89 -12.05
CA ALA A 324 27.03 8.46 -11.96
C ALA A 324 27.04 9.86 -11.33
N LYS A 325 26.04 10.70 -11.63
CA LYS A 325 25.92 12.03 -11.01
C LYS A 325 25.59 11.92 -9.52
N ARG A 326 24.72 10.99 -9.14
CA ARG A 326 24.38 10.69 -7.73
C ARG A 326 25.61 10.23 -6.95
N ILE A 327 26.34 9.26 -7.48
CA ILE A 327 27.58 8.76 -6.87
C ILE A 327 28.58 9.89 -6.67
N ASN A 328 28.82 10.70 -7.72
CA ASN A 328 29.74 11.83 -7.63
C ASN A 328 29.30 12.87 -6.58
N PHE A 329 27.98 13.13 -6.46
CA PHE A 329 27.44 14.01 -5.43
C PHE A 329 27.76 13.48 -4.03
N TYR A 330 27.46 12.21 -3.74
CA TYR A 330 27.73 11.62 -2.43
C TYR A 330 29.21 11.43 -2.13
N TYR A 331 30.06 11.16 -3.11
CA TYR A 331 31.51 11.15 -2.92
C TYR A 331 32.04 12.51 -2.45
N LYS A 332 31.52 13.60 -3.03
CA LYS A 332 31.90 14.95 -2.61
C LYS A 332 31.39 15.27 -1.20
N ALA A 333 30.19 14.80 -0.84
CA ALA A 333 29.65 14.95 0.51
C ALA A 333 30.50 14.20 1.56
N ASN A 334 31.02 13.02 1.22
CA ASN A 334 31.83 12.18 2.11
C ASN A 334 33.34 12.38 1.97
N LYS A 335 33.79 13.49 1.37
CA LYS A 335 35.22 13.71 1.05
C LYS A 335 36.13 13.69 2.28
N ASP A 336 35.62 14.05 3.45
CA ASP A 336 36.38 14.15 4.71
C ASP A 336 36.09 12.96 5.66
N HIS A 337 35.30 11.97 5.23
CA HIS A 337 34.95 10.83 6.06
C HIS A 337 36.13 9.85 6.18
N GLU A 338 36.73 9.73 7.37
CA GLU A 338 37.96 8.97 7.60
C GLU A 338 37.82 7.49 7.24
N LEU A 339 36.87 6.77 7.84
CA LEU A 339 36.70 5.33 7.63
C LEU A 339 36.40 4.98 6.17
N PHE A 340 35.52 5.74 5.52
CA PHE A 340 35.19 5.59 4.10
C PHE A 340 36.42 5.76 3.21
N ASN A 341 37.23 6.80 3.45
CA ASN A 341 38.42 7.08 2.66
C ASN A 341 39.58 6.12 2.92
N LYS A 342 39.67 5.56 4.14
CA LYS A 342 40.62 4.51 4.47
C LYS A 342 40.24 3.17 3.83
N THR A 343 38.94 2.87 3.76
CA THR A 343 38.41 1.62 3.19
C THR A 343 38.46 1.62 1.66
N PHE A 344 38.09 2.73 1.02
CA PHE A 344 38.03 2.84 -0.44
C PHE A 344 39.02 3.85 -0.97
N SER A 345 40.05 3.36 -1.68
CA SER A 345 41.06 4.20 -2.31
C SER A 345 40.46 5.11 -3.39
N THR A 346 41.17 6.20 -3.71
CA THR A 346 40.78 7.11 -4.80
C THR A 346 40.65 6.38 -6.14
N GLU A 347 41.52 5.40 -6.40
CA GLU A 347 41.48 4.59 -7.62
C GLU A 347 40.18 3.77 -7.70
N VAL A 348 39.82 3.07 -6.62
CA VAL A 348 38.58 2.26 -6.56
C VAL A 348 37.35 3.14 -6.80
N LYS A 349 37.27 4.29 -6.10
CA LYS A 349 36.19 5.26 -6.27
C LYS A 349 36.11 5.77 -7.70
N SER A 350 37.25 6.11 -8.32
CA SER A 350 37.30 6.60 -9.70
C SER A 350 36.85 5.54 -10.71
N LYS A 351 37.34 4.30 -10.60
CA LYS A 351 36.94 3.19 -11.49
C LYS A 351 35.44 2.94 -11.43
N ILE A 352 34.87 2.90 -10.22
CA ILE A 352 33.43 2.71 -10.03
C ILE A 352 32.63 3.88 -10.62
N LEU A 353 33.08 5.12 -10.44
CA LEU A 353 32.42 6.27 -11.03
C LEU A 353 32.45 6.23 -12.57
N GLU A 354 33.57 5.84 -13.19
CA GLU A 354 33.64 5.67 -14.65
C GLU A 354 32.71 4.55 -15.13
N ALA A 355 32.70 3.40 -14.47
CA ALA A 355 31.81 2.29 -14.82
C ALA A 355 30.34 2.67 -14.67
N ALA A 356 29.99 3.44 -13.63
CA ALA A 356 28.63 3.94 -13.41
C ALA A 356 28.12 4.83 -14.55
N LYS A 357 29.00 5.53 -15.30
CA LYS A 357 28.60 6.33 -16.48
C LYS A 357 28.14 5.46 -17.65
N LEU A 358 28.58 4.21 -17.70
CA LEU A 358 28.29 3.26 -18.78
C LEU A 358 27.09 2.35 -18.45
N LEU A 359 26.55 2.42 -17.22
CA LEU A 359 25.33 1.68 -16.88
C LEU A 359 24.17 2.13 -17.76
N LYS A 360 23.50 1.14 -18.34
CA LYS A 360 22.39 1.38 -19.25
C LYS A 360 21.11 1.70 -18.46
N ASN A 361 20.20 2.42 -19.12
CA ASN A 361 18.86 2.72 -18.60
C ASN A 361 17.84 1.92 -19.41
N GLU A 362 17.63 0.65 -19.04
CA GLU A 362 16.95 -0.34 -19.89
C GLU A 362 15.56 -0.72 -19.38
N ILE A 363 15.39 -0.74 -18.06
CA ILE A 363 14.18 -1.25 -17.41
C ILE A 363 13.75 -0.35 -16.25
N PRO A 364 12.46 -0.32 -15.89
CA PRO A 364 12.02 0.33 -14.66
C PRO A 364 12.58 -0.41 -13.43
N SER A 365 13.20 0.33 -12.53
CA SER A 365 13.87 -0.20 -11.33
C SER A 365 13.46 0.59 -10.09
N HIS A 366 13.46 -0.06 -8.92
CA HIS A 366 13.25 0.55 -7.62
C HIS A 366 14.40 1.50 -7.26
N ASN A 367 15.63 1.09 -7.56
CA ASN A 367 16.91 1.75 -7.27
C ASN A 367 17.27 1.90 -5.80
N ASP A 368 16.53 1.25 -4.91
CA ASP A 368 16.76 1.28 -3.45
C ASP A 368 16.14 0.06 -2.75
N LEU A 369 16.24 -1.12 -3.36
CA LEU A 369 15.58 -2.33 -2.85
C LEU A 369 16.39 -3.03 -1.74
N ASN A 370 16.65 -2.30 -0.66
CA ASN A 370 17.23 -2.83 0.58
C ASN A 370 16.15 -3.54 1.44
N ARG A 371 16.55 -4.21 2.53
CA ARG A 371 15.64 -4.97 3.41
C ARG A 371 14.52 -4.14 4.03
N GLU A 372 14.76 -2.87 4.34
CA GLU A 372 13.78 -1.99 5.00
C GLU A 372 12.65 -1.60 4.04
N ASN A 373 12.93 -1.63 2.72
CA ASN A 373 11.97 -1.32 1.67
C ASN A 373 11.14 -2.54 1.21
N ILE A 374 11.21 -3.66 1.93
CA ILE A 374 10.46 -4.89 1.66
C ILE A 374 9.60 -5.24 2.86
N LEU A 375 8.29 -5.28 2.65
CA LEU A 375 7.31 -5.66 3.66
C LEU A 375 6.70 -7.03 3.33
N LEU A 376 6.49 -7.83 4.38
CA LEU A 376 5.57 -8.96 4.34
C LEU A 376 4.23 -8.51 4.93
N ALA A 377 3.22 -8.35 4.08
CA ALA A 377 1.89 -7.97 4.51
C ALA A 377 1.21 -9.12 5.28
N ASN A 378 0.22 -8.80 6.13
CA ASN A 378 -0.54 -9.77 6.93
C ASN A 378 -1.25 -10.89 6.10
N ASN A 379 -1.44 -10.69 4.80
CA ASN A 379 -1.95 -11.68 3.86
C ASN A 379 -0.83 -12.57 3.24
N ASN A 380 0.41 -12.46 3.71
CA ASN A 380 1.61 -13.13 3.20
C ASN A 380 2.06 -12.71 1.79
N GLU A 381 1.64 -11.54 1.32
CA GLU A 381 2.16 -10.93 0.10
C GLU A 381 3.41 -10.09 0.38
N ILE A 382 4.36 -10.15 -0.55
CA ILE A 382 5.54 -9.28 -0.55
C ILE A 382 5.18 -7.98 -1.23
N MET A 383 5.43 -6.87 -0.52
CA MET A 383 5.17 -5.51 -0.97
C MET A 383 6.47 -4.69 -0.89
N PHE A 384 6.78 -3.97 -1.96
CA PHE A 384 7.86 -2.99 -2.02
C PHE A 384 7.31 -1.61 -1.65
N ILE A 385 8.09 -0.87 -0.89
CA ILE A 385 7.77 0.50 -0.47
C ILE A 385 8.90 1.45 -0.81
N ASP A 386 8.61 2.74 -0.77
CA ASP A 386 9.58 3.82 -1.00
C ASP A 386 10.22 3.85 -2.40
N PHE A 387 9.36 3.93 -3.42
CA PHE A 387 9.74 4.08 -4.83
C PHE A 387 10.28 5.48 -5.19
N GLU A 388 10.69 6.30 -4.22
CA GLU A 388 11.05 7.70 -4.47
C GLU A 388 12.23 7.85 -5.44
N TYR A 389 13.16 6.90 -5.45
CA TYR A 389 14.30 6.87 -6.37
C TYR A 389 14.03 6.07 -7.65
N SER A 390 12.82 5.57 -7.85
CA SER A 390 12.50 4.71 -8.97
C SER A 390 12.66 5.44 -10.30
N SER A 391 13.40 4.81 -11.21
CA SER A 391 13.77 5.35 -12.52
C SER A 391 14.12 4.19 -13.46
N GLN A 392 14.32 4.47 -14.75
CA GLN A 392 14.94 3.47 -15.63
C GLN A 392 16.38 3.22 -15.16
N ASN A 393 16.87 1.99 -15.11
CA ASN A 393 18.24 1.68 -14.75
C ASN A 393 18.70 0.36 -15.40
N SER A 394 19.90 -0.11 -15.03
CA SER A 394 20.42 -1.42 -15.43
C SER A 394 19.58 -2.52 -14.80
N LYS A 395 19.29 -3.57 -15.58
CA LYS A 395 18.56 -4.76 -15.10
C LYS A 395 19.23 -5.49 -13.93
N TYR A 396 20.52 -5.25 -13.71
CA TYR A 396 21.29 -5.84 -12.63
C TYR A 396 21.21 -5.04 -11.32
N PHE A 397 20.82 -3.76 -11.35
CA PHE A 397 21.02 -2.83 -10.24
C PHE A 397 20.26 -3.24 -8.97
N ASP A 398 18.95 -3.45 -9.06
CA ASP A 398 18.13 -3.83 -7.90
C ASP A 398 18.48 -5.23 -7.37
N ILE A 399 18.74 -6.18 -8.27
CA ILE A 399 19.12 -7.56 -7.90
C ILE A 399 20.42 -7.53 -7.09
N ALA A 400 21.42 -6.82 -7.62
CA ALA A 400 22.73 -6.74 -6.99
C ALA A 400 22.67 -6.02 -5.65
N TYR A 401 21.85 -4.96 -5.53
CA TYR A 401 21.72 -4.26 -4.26
C TYR A 401 21.00 -5.10 -3.21
N HIS A 402 19.88 -5.70 -3.57
CA HIS A 402 19.09 -6.55 -2.67
C HIS A 402 19.92 -7.74 -2.13
N CYS A 403 20.61 -8.47 -3.02
CA CYS A 403 21.41 -9.63 -2.61
C CYS A 403 22.60 -9.22 -1.73
N SER A 404 23.17 -8.03 -1.95
CA SER A 404 24.29 -7.52 -1.14
C SER A 404 23.82 -7.02 0.23
N ASP A 405 22.68 -6.32 0.27
CA ASP A 405 22.13 -5.79 1.51
C ASP A 405 21.84 -6.91 2.51
N LEU A 406 21.22 -8.01 2.05
CA LEU A 406 20.92 -9.19 2.87
C LEU A 406 22.11 -10.15 3.04
N ASP A 407 23.25 -9.83 2.43
CA ASP A 407 24.46 -10.64 2.45
C ASP A 407 24.26 -12.11 2.07
N TYR A 408 23.53 -12.34 0.97
CA TYR A 408 23.24 -13.69 0.49
C TYR A 408 24.53 -14.48 0.20
N SER A 409 24.47 -15.78 0.51
CA SER A 409 25.48 -16.73 0.07
C SER A 409 25.50 -16.81 -1.47
N VAL A 410 26.60 -17.33 -2.03
CA VAL A 410 26.71 -17.52 -3.49
C VAL A 410 25.59 -18.42 -4.02
N ASP A 411 25.18 -19.43 -3.26
CA ASP A 411 24.12 -20.35 -3.66
C ASP A 411 22.74 -19.71 -3.57
N ASP A 412 22.47 -18.92 -2.51
CA ASP A 412 21.22 -18.17 -2.38
C ASP A 412 21.06 -17.10 -3.46
N GLU A 413 22.15 -16.39 -3.77
CA GLU A 413 22.18 -15.39 -4.84
C GLU A 413 21.92 -16.04 -6.21
N LYS A 414 22.53 -17.21 -6.48
CA LYS A 414 22.25 -17.99 -7.70
C LYS A 414 20.79 -18.46 -7.75
N MET A 415 20.23 -18.95 -6.63
CA MET A 415 18.83 -19.35 -6.57
C MET A 415 17.89 -18.18 -6.85
N PHE A 416 18.17 -17.01 -6.27
CA PHE A 416 17.41 -15.78 -6.49
C PHE A 416 17.45 -15.36 -7.96
N ILE A 417 18.65 -15.29 -8.56
CA ILE A 417 18.83 -14.93 -9.97
C ILE A 417 18.12 -15.93 -10.88
N ASN A 418 18.28 -17.24 -10.65
CA ASN A 418 17.63 -18.26 -11.47
C ASN A 418 16.11 -18.15 -11.42
N GLU A 419 15.53 -17.88 -10.25
CA GLU A 419 14.09 -17.66 -10.14
C GLU A 419 13.67 -16.39 -10.89
N TYR A 420 14.36 -15.27 -10.68
CA TYR A 420 14.13 -14.02 -11.42
C TYR A 420 14.16 -14.25 -12.94
N LEU A 421 15.11 -15.03 -13.45
CA LEU A 421 15.26 -15.34 -14.87
C LEU A 421 14.16 -16.25 -15.43
N LYS A 422 13.44 -17.04 -14.61
CA LYS A 422 12.26 -17.79 -15.08
C LYS A 422 11.09 -16.87 -15.42
N HIS A 423 10.99 -15.75 -14.70
CA HIS A 423 9.90 -14.77 -14.85
C HIS A 423 10.27 -13.58 -15.74
N THR A 424 11.52 -13.52 -16.19
CA THR A 424 11.99 -12.56 -17.17
C THR A 424 12.45 -13.28 -18.44
N LYS A 425 12.56 -12.57 -19.56
CA LYS A 425 13.14 -13.12 -20.81
C LYS A 425 14.49 -12.48 -21.09
N PHE A 426 15.24 -12.18 -20.04
CA PHE A 426 16.46 -11.41 -20.13
C PHE A 426 17.67 -12.32 -20.22
N ASP A 427 18.58 -12.01 -21.13
CA ASP A 427 19.92 -12.57 -21.08
C ASP A 427 20.64 -12.04 -19.83
N PHE A 428 21.47 -12.87 -19.19
CA PHE A 428 22.16 -12.49 -17.96
C PHE A 428 23.67 -12.64 -18.14
N ASP A 429 24.40 -11.53 -17.99
CA ASP A 429 25.85 -11.50 -18.02
C ASP A 429 26.36 -11.32 -16.58
N TYR A 430 27.00 -12.37 -16.05
CA TYR A 430 27.49 -12.38 -14.68
C TYR A 430 28.64 -11.38 -14.46
N ASP A 431 29.47 -11.10 -15.48
CA ASP A 431 30.56 -10.13 -15.33
C ASP A 431 29.98 -8.71 -15.21
N ASP A 432 28.97 -8.36 -16.03
CA ASP A 432 28.25 -7.07 -15.90
C ASP A 432 27.46 -6.98 -14.59
N TYR A 433 26.90 -8.10 -14.11
CA TYR A 433 26.19 -8.18 -12.83
C TYR A 433 27.11 -7.88 -11.64
N TYR A 434 28.26 -8.56 -11.53
CA TYR A 434 29.20 -8.36 -10.43
C TYR A 434 29.85 -6.97 -10.48
N ALA A 435 30.10 -6.42 -11.68
CA ALA A 435 30.50 -5.03 -11.84
C ALA A 435 29.42 -4.08 -11.27
N THR A 436 28.14 -4.32 -11.62
CA THR A 436 27.01 -3.54 -11.08
C THR A 436 26.90 -3.67 -9.56
N LYS A 437 27.19 -4.85 -9.00
CA LYS A 437 27.22 -5.11 -7.55
C LYS A 437 28.19 -4.20 -6.81
N ALA A 438 29.42 -4.05 -7.32
CA ALA A 438 30.38 -3.10 -6.76
C ALA A 438 29.90 -1.65 -6.86
N ILE A 439 29.31 -1.26 -8.00
CA ILE A 439 28.79 0.10 -8.21
C ILE A 439 27.68 0.42 -7.21
N VAL A 440 26.67 -0.44 -7.09
CA VAL A 440 25.50 -0.16 -6.25
C VAL A 440 25.81 -0.23 -4.75
N CYS A 441 26.71 -1.12 -4.33
CA CYS A 441 27.14 -1.17 -2.93
C CYS A 441 27.89 0.10 -2.53
N LEU A 442 28.85 0.54 -3.35
CA LEU A 442 29.59 1.77 -3.03
C LEU A 442 28.69 3.01 -3.09
N TYR A 443 27.72 3.03 -4.01
CA TYR A 443 26.65 4.03 -4.05
C TYR A 443 25.84 4.04 -2.74
N GLY A 444 25.33 2.89 -2.31
CA GLY A 444 24.52 2.74 -1.10
C GLY A 444 25.28 3.17 0.16
N ILE A 445 26.54 2.74 0.31
CA ILE A 445 27.40 3.18 1.42
C ILE A 445 27.55 4.70 1.43
N SER A 446 27.87 5.31 0.28
CA SER A 446 28.08 6.76 0.20
C SER A 446 26.80 7.54 0.49
N TRP A 447 25.66 7.03 0.03
CA TRP A 447 24.35 7.61 0.35
C TRP A 447 24.08 7.54 1.85
N SER A 448 24.22 6.35 2.48
CA SER A 448 23.95 6.16 3.91
C SER A 448 24.82 7.08 4.77
N LEU A 449 26.12 7.17 4.49
CA LEU A 449 27.04 8.04 5.23
C LEU A 449 26.70 9.54 5.14
N THR A 450 26.06 9.96 4.06
CA THR A 450 25.65 11.36 3.89
C THR A 450 24.55 11.75 4.89
N TYR A 451 23.70 10.81 5.29
CA TYR A 451 22.58 11.05 6.21
C TYR A 451 22.83 10.48 7.62
N ASN A 452 23.74 9.50 7.73
CA ASN A 452 24.18 8.90 8.98
C ASN A 452 25.71 8.66 8.93
N PRO A 453 26.52 9.63 9.38
CA PRO A 453 27.98 9.52 9.38
C PRO A 453 28.52 8.32 10.17
N ASP A 454 27.75 7.77 11.11
CA ASP A 454 28.13 6.62 11.93
C ASP A 454 27.58 5.29 11.38
N PHE A 455 27.05 5.26 10.15
CA PHE A 455 26.54 4.05 9.53
C PHE A 455 27.63 2.98 9.43
N ASP A 456 27.44 1.85 10.09
CA ASP A 456 28.30 0.67 9.90
C ASP A 456 28.03 0.10 8.50
N PHE A 457 29.08 -0.03 7.70
CA PHE A 457 29.01 -0.58 6.34
C PHE A 457 29.94 -1.79 6.14
N ALA A 458 30.47 -2.37 7.21
CA ALA A 458 31.50 -3.41 7.14
C ALA A 458 31.08 -4.60 6.25
N TRP A 459 29.81 -5.03 6.34
CA TRP A 459 29.31 -6.17 5.56
C TRP A 459 29.21 -5.88 4.05
N LEU A 460 29.03 -4.61 3.65
CA LEU A 460 28.97 -4.21 2.24
C LEU A 460 30.35 -4.06 1.60
N VAL A 461 31.41 -3.87 2.38
CA VAL A 461 32.77 -3.65 1.86
C VAL A 461 33.23 -4.79 0.95
N LYS A 462 32.99 -6.05 1.34
CA LYS A 462 33.38 -7.22 0.55
C LYS A 462 32.69 -7.26 -0.81
N HIS A 463 31.44 -6.78 -0.90
CA HIS A 463 30.68 -6.73 -2.16
C HIS A 463 31.20 -5.67 -3.12
N VAL A 464 31.92 -4.66 -2.62
CA VAL A 464 32.68 -3.72 -3.46
C VAL A 464 34.03 -4.31 -3.84
N LEU A 465 34.87 -4.64 -2.85
CA LEU A 465 36.28 -4.96 -3.07
C LEU A 465 36.50 -6.27 -3.81
N ASN A 466 35.72 -7.32 -3.51
CA ASN A 466 35.86 -8.62 -4.18
C ASN A 466 35.44 -8.55 -5.66
N ASN A 467 34.69 -7.52 -6.05
CA ASN A 467 34.13 -7.39 -7.38
C ASN A 467 34.84 -6.34 -8.27
N ILE A 468 35.93 -5.73 -7.80
CA ILE A 468 36.68 -4.71 -8.57
C ILE A 468 37.25 -5.26 -9.88
N ASN A 469 37.68 -6.53 -9.92
CA ASN A 469 38.17 -7.12 -11.16
C ASN A 469 37.09 -7.18 -12.26
N TYR A 470 35.81 -7.30 -11.88
CA TYR A 470 34.70 -7.24 -12.83
C TYR A 470 34.44 -5.81 -13.33
N ILE A 471 34.73 -4.78 -12.53
CA ILE A 471 34.72 -3.38 -13.01
C ILE A 471 35.73 -3.20 -14.14
N ASP A 472 36.94 -3.74 -14.01
CA ASP A 472 37.97 -3.62 -15.05
C ASP A 472 37.53 -4.32 -16.35
N LYS A 473 36.97 -5.53 -16.24
CA LYS A 473 36.39 -6.24 -17.40
C LYS A 473 35.24 -5.47 -18.04
N PHE A 474 34.33 -4.93 -17.21
CA PHE A 474 33.19 -4.15 -17.65
C PHE A 474 33.63 -2.91 -18.44
N LEU A 475 34.59 -2.15 -17.91
CA LEU A 475 35.18 -1.00 -18.61
C LEU A 475 35.82 -1.42 -19.93
N GLN A 476 36.60 -2.50 -19.95
CA GLN A 476 37.21 -2.99 -21.20
C GLN A 476 36.17 -3.38 -22.25
N LYS A 477 35.06 -3.98 -21.83
CA LYS A 477 33.96 -4.43 -22.70
C LYS A 477 33.17 -3.24 -23.26
N HIS A 478 32.78 -2.29 -22.43
CA HIS A 478 31.83 -1.23 -22.80
C HIS A 478 32.49 0.09 -23.25
N CYS A 479 33.76 0.35 -22.91
CA CYS A 479 34.51 1.50 -23.47
C CYS A 479 34.93 1.27 -24.93
N LYS A 480 35.19 0.03 -25.35
CA LYS A 480 35.64 -0.29 -26.71
C LYS A 480 34.52 -0.21 -27.76
N THR A 481 33.26 -0.26 -27.33
CA THR A 481 32.07 -0.23 -28.20
C THR A 481 31.55 1.19 -28.50
N GLY A 482 32.28 2.24 -28.09
CA GLY A 482 31.91 3.65 -28.27
C GLY A 482 32.63 4.38 -29.41
N LYS A 483 33.19 3.68 -30.40
CA LYS A 483 33.71 4.27 -31.64
C LYS A 483 32.78 4.01 -32.81
#